data_AF-A0A927Y1G9-F1
#
_entry.id   AF-A0A927Y1G9-F1
#
_cell.length_a   1.000
_cell.length_b   1.000
_cell.length_c   1.000
_cell.angle_alpha   90.00
_cell.angle_beta   90.00
_cell.angle_gamma   90.00
#
_symmetry.space_group_name_H-M   'P 1'
#
loop_
_entity.id
_entity.type
_entity.pdbx_description
1 polymer ?
#
loop_
_entity_poly.entity_id
_entity_poly.type
_entity_poly.pdbx_seq_one_letter_code
_entity_poly.pdbx_strand_id
1 'polypeptide(L)'
;MEASRTYHGGTFLGWDDLQEAKINHRVELEYYQTKNDINNILNEDEAKYGIEILKKEYEKDGIYIESNNIKNVCDSSKKVIEIINVLKKNKVTPVGLQDVLDDLLMQQEMHLD
;
A
#
# COMPACT_ATOMS: atom_id res chain seq x y z
N MET A 1 6.45 19.71 -5.82
CA MET A 1 7.34 18.80 -5.09
C MET A 1 6.75 17.41 -5.21
N GLU A 2 7.54 16.45 -5.69
CA GLU A 2 7.11 15.04 -5.74
C GLU A 2 7.00 14.51 -4.31
N ALA A 3 5.91 13.85 -3.99
CA ALA A 3 5.80 13.12 -2.73
C ALA A 3 6.91 12.06 -2.68
N SER A 4 7.70 12.06 -1.60
CA SER A 4 8.73 11.04 -1.41
C SER A 4 8.08 9.71 -1.06
N ARG A 5 8.47 8.65 -1.78
CA ARG A 5 8.03 7.27 -1.51
C ARG A 5 9.22 6.37 -1.20
N THR A 6 9.03 5.48 -0.23
CA THR A 6 10.02 4.48 0.19
C THR A 6 9.47 3.10 -0.10
N TYR A 7 10.23 2.29 -0.83
CA TYR A 7 9.87 0.92 -1.20
C TYR A 7 10.04 -0.05 -0.02
N HIS A 8 9.03 -0.87 0.25
CA HIS A 8 9.00 -1.83 1.36
C HIS A 8 8.82 -3.29 0.92
N GLY A 9 8.96 -3.53 -0.38
CA GLY A 9 8.95 -4.86 -0.98
C GLY A 9 7.83 -5.06 -1.99
N GLY A 10 7.96 -6.15 -2.73
CA GLY A 10 7.02 -6.56 -3.75
C GLY A 10 6.91 -8.08 -3.79
N THR A 11 5.86 -8.56 -4.43
CA THR A 11 5.58 -9.99 -4.55
C THR A 11 4.82 -10.27 -5.84
N PHE A 12 5.06 -11.44 -6.42
CA PHE A 12 4.27 -11.93 -7.54
C PHE A 12 3.07 -12.70 -7.01
N LEU A 13 1.91 -12.51 -7.65
CA LEU A 13 0.76 -13.36 -7.40
C LEU A 13 1.10 -14.80 -7.80
N GLY A 14 0.67 -15.74 -6.96
CA GLY A 14 0.88 -17.17 -7.18
C GLY A 14 -0.10 -17.69 -8.23
N TRP A 15 0.14 -18.92 -8.67
CA TRP A 15 -0.74 -19.55 -9.65
C TRP A 15 -2.20 -19.65 -9.16
N ASP A 16 -2.41 -20.01 -7.88
CA ASP A 16 -3.75 -20.09 -7.29
C ASP A 16 -4.50 -18.75 -7.32
N ASP A 17 -3.85 -17.65 -6.91
CA ASP A 17 -4.44 -16.30 -6.93
C ASP A 17 -4.83 -15.88 -8.36
N LEU A 18 -3.97 -16.19 -9.33
CA LEU A 18 -4.18 -15.84 -10.74
C LEU A 18 -5.31 -16.67 -11.35
N GLN A 19 -5.42 -17.96 -11.02
CA GLN A 19 -6.51 -18.81 -11.47
C GLN A 19 -7.87 -18.33 -10.93
N GLU A 20 -7.94 -17.98 -9.64
CA GLU A 20 -9.16 -17.45 -9.01
C GLU A 20 -9.63 -16.17 -9.71
N ALA A 21 -8.69 -15.26 -10.01
CA ALA A 21 -8.96 -14.02 -10.73
C ALA A 21 -9.15 -14.18 -12.25
N LYS A 22 -8.99 -15.41 -12.79
CA LYS A 22 -8.99 -15.72 -14.24
C LYS A 22 -7.95 -14.90 -15.03
N ILE A 23 -6.82 -14.61 -14.40
CA ILE A 23 -5.69 -13.91 -14.99
C ILE A 23 -4.68 -14.94 -15.52
N ASN A 24 -4.23 -14.76 -16.76
CA ASN A 24 -3.30 -15.68 -17.44
C ASN A 24 -1.90 -15.09 -17.69
N HIS A 25 -1.64 -13.90 -17.16
CA HIS A 25 -0.38 -13.18 -17.27
C HIS A 25 0.26 -13.00 -15.89
N ARG A 26 1.51 -12.54 -15.86
CA ARG A 26 2.23 -12.32 -14.60
C ARG A 26 1.77 -11.02 -13.95
N VAL A 27 1.53 -11.06 -12.65
CA VAL A 27 1.13 -9.88 -11.85
C VAL A 27 2.11 -9.68 -10.70
N GLU A 28 2.65 -8.46 -10.58
CA GLU A 28 3.48 -8.02 -9.46
C GLU A 28 2.73 -6.98 -8.62
N LEU A 29 2.83 -7.10 -7.30
CA LEU A 29 2.40 -6.09 -6.35
C LEU A 29 3.63 -5.47 -5.70
N GLU A 30 3.68 -4.14 -5.64
CA GLU A 30 4.73 -3.38 -4.95
C GLU A 30 4.09 -2.46 -3.90
N TYR A 31 4.72 -2.39 -2.72
CA TYR A 31 4.19 -1.67 -1.56
C TYR A 31 5.15 -0.57 -1.13
N TYR A 32 4.61 0.63 -0.94
CA TYR A 32 5.37 1.82 -0.61
C TYR A 32 4.77 2.54 0.58
N GLN A 33 5.66 3.15 1.36
CA GLN A 33 5.31 4.19 2.31
C GLN A 33 5.48 5.52 1.60
N THR A 34 4.49 6.39 1.70
CA THR A 34 4.55 7.75 1.15
C THR A 34 4.63 8.76 2.28
N LYS A 35 5.45 9.80 2.14
CA LYS A 35 5.47 10.93 3.07
C LYS A 35 4.85 12.14 2.39
N ASN A 36 3.86 12.75 3.03
CA ASN A 36 3.25 13.97 2.52
C ASN A 36 4.08 15.16 3.02
N ASP A 37 4.87 15.77 2.13
CA ASP A 37 5.55 17.03 2.42
C ASP A 37 4.53 18.17 2.36
N ILE A 38 3.83 18.39 3.47
CA ILE A 38 3.04 19.62 3.63
C ILE A 38 4.06 20.72 3.93
N ASN A 39 4.40 21.51 2.91
CA ASN A 39 5.28 22.68 2.93
C ASN A 39 5.67 23.22 4.34
N ASN A 40 6.85 22.82 4.79
CA ASN A 40 7.92 23.68 5.33
C ASN A 40 7.79 24.43 6.68
N ILE A 41 6.86 24.17 7.61
CA ILE A 41 6.87 24.92 8.91
C ILE A 41 6.62 24.09 10.17
N LEU A 42 6.05 22.88 10.11
CA LEU A 42 5.64 22.20 11.34
C LEU A 42 6.49 20.95 11.60
N ASN A 43 6.81 20.78 12.87
CA ASN A 43 7.80 19.88 13.46
C ASN A 43 7.76 18.46 12.89
N GLU A 44 8.87 17.72 12.99
CA GLU A 44 8.94 16.30 12.58
C GLU A 44 7.81 15.43 13.19
N ASP A 45 7.23 15.89 14.30
CA ASP A 45 6.05 15.32 14.98
C ASP A 45 4.72 15.42 14.21
N GLU A 46 4.61 16.23 13.14
CA GLU A 46 3.39 16.34 12.31
C GLU A 46 3.47 15.58 10.98
N ALA A 47 4.56 14.87 10.72
CA ALA A 47 4.73 14.12 9.48
C ALA A 47 3.68 13.03 9.33
N LYS A 48 2.74 13.22 8.39
CA LYS A 48 1.74 12.22 8.06
C LYS A 48 2.25 11.28 6.97
N TYR A 49 2.31 10.00 7.31
CA TYR A 49 2.67 8.92 6.42
C TYR A 49 1.42 8.33 5.76
N GLY A 50 1.59 7.86 4.53
CA GLY A 50 0.57 7.18 3.73
C GLY A 50 1.13 5.90 3.12
N ILE A 51 0.27 5.21 2.37
CA ILE A 51 0.57 3.93 1.74
C ILE A 51 0.22 4.03 0.26
N GLU A 52 1.11 3.54 -0.60
CA GLU A 52 0.84 3.33 -2.02
C GLU A 52 1.06 1.86 -2.36
N ILE A 53 0.11 1.28 -3.11
CA ILE A 53 0.27 -0.05 -3.73
C ILE A 53 0.25 0.15 -5.24
N LEU A 54 1.19 -0.46 -5.94
CA LEU A 54 1.16 -0.64 -7.39
C LEU A 54 0.90 -2.10 -7.74
N LYS A 55 0.03 -2.33 -8.71
CA LYS A 55 -0.16 -3.60 -9.40
C LYS A 55 0.34 -3.45 -10.83
N LYS A 56 1.28 -4.30 -11.21
CA LYS A 56 1.85 -4.37 -12.55
C LYS A 56 1.42 -5.66 -13.22
N GLU A 57 0.73 -5.53 -14.34
CA GLU A 57 0.29 -6.64 -15.18
C GLU A 57 1.17 -6.70 -16.43
N TYR A 58 1.88 -7.81 -16.61
CA TYR A 58 2.84 -8.02 -17.69
C TYR A 58 2.16 -8.78 -18.84
N GLU A 59 1.54 -8.03 -19.75
CA GLU A 59 0.88 -8.58 -20.93
C GLU A 59 1.80 -8.59 -22.15
N LYS A 60 1.32 -9.18 -23.25
CA LYS A 60 2.07 -9.23 -24.52
C LYS A 60 2.33 -7.83 -25.10
N ASP A 61 1.38 -6.92 -24.90
CA ASP A 61 1.38 -5.59 -25.51
C ASP A 61 2.05 -4.52 -24.63
N GLY A 62 2.46 -4.89 -23.41
CA GLY A 62 3.17 -3.98 -22.50
C GLY A 62 2.96 -4.30 -21.02
N ILE A 63 3.32 -3.34 -20.18
CA ILE A 63 3.11 -3.41 -18.73
C ILE A 63 2.00 -2.41 -18.38
N TYR A 64 0.89 -2.92 -17.87
CA TYR A 64 -0.19 -2.10 -17.33
C TYR A 64 0.04 -1.87 -15.84
N ILE A 65 -0.07 -0.62 -15.41
CA ILE A 65 0.18 -0.23 -14.02
C ILE A 65 -1.10 0.37 -13.45
N GLU A 66 -1.65 -0.29 -12.43
CA GLU A 66 -2.71 0.23 -11.58
C GLU A 66 -2.09 0.64 -10.24
N SER A 67 -2.49 1.76 -9.68
CA SER A 67 -2.04 2.16 -8.35
C SER A 67 -3.15 2.81 -7.55
N ASN A 68 -3.01 2.72 -6.22
CA ASN A 68 -3.85 3.45 -5.28
C ASN A 68 -2.98 3.99 -4.15
N ASN A 69 -3.21 5.24 -3.77
CA ASN A 69 -2.46 5.94 -2.75
C ASN A 69 -3.41 6.52 -1.69
N ILE A 70 -3.29 6.00 -0.46
CA ILE A 70 -4.00 6.53 0.70
C ILE A 70 -3.03 7.38 1.51
N LYS A 71 -3.32 8.66 1.60
CA LYS A 71 -2.51 9.63 2.34
C LYS A 71 -2.95 9.70 3.79
N ASN A 72 -2.06 10.19 4.65
CA ASN A 72 -2.37 10.53 6.03
C ASN A 72 -2.95 9.36 6.86
N VAL A 73 -2.44 8.15 6.66
CA VAL A 73 -2.82 6.94 7.38
C VAL A 73 -2.43 7.03 8.86
N CYS A 74 -1.18 7.40 9.17
CA CYS A 74 -0.77 7.71 10.54
C CYS A 74 0.47 8.61 10.59
N ASP A 75 0.80 9.07 11.79
CA ASP A 75 1.95 9.93 12.11
C ASP A 75 3.25 9.16 12.37
N SER A 76 3.17 7.84 12.54
CA SER A 76 4.32 7.01 12.86
C SER A 76 4.81 6.20 11.65
N SER A 77 6.04 6.48 11.23
CA SER A 77 6.72 5.71 10.17
C SER A 77 6.72 4.20 10.47
N LYS A 78 7.00 3.82 11.73
CA LYS A 78 7.06 2.42 12.16
C LYS A 78 5.68 1.74 12.03
N LYS A 79 4.61 2.40 12.49
CA LYS A 79 3.25 1.86 12.37
C LYS A 79 2.84 1.69 10.91
N VAL A 80 3.16 2.64 10.02
CA VAL A 80 2.89 2.47 8.58
C VAL A 80 3.63 1.27 8.00
N ILE A 81 4.90 1.05 8.39
CA ILE A 81 5.68 -0.11 7.95
C ILE A 81 5.04 -1.42 8.44
N GLU A 82 4.55 -1.47 9.67
CA GLU A 82 3.83 -2.64 10.20
C GLU A 82 2.56 -2.93 9.40
N ILE A 83 1.75 -1.90 9.10
CA ILE A 83 0.56 -2.03 8.25
C ILE A 83 0.96 -2.55 6.85
N ILE A 84 1.98 -1.96 6.22
CA ILE A 84 2.48 -2.40 4.91
C ILE A 84 2.88 -3.88 4.93
N ASN A 85 3.52 -4.36 6.00
CA ASN A 85 3.89 -5.76 6.12
C ASN A 85 2.67 -6.68 6.19
N VAL A 86 1.59 -6.26 6.85
CA VAL A 86 0.31 -7.00 6.87
C VAL A 86 -0.33 -7.01 5.48
N LEU A 87 -0.40 -5.87 4.79
CA LEU A 87 -0.95 -5.76 3.44
C LEU A 87 -0.19 -6.67 2.46
N LYS A 88 1.15 -6.62 2.51
CA LYS A 88 2.03 -7.46 1.68
C LYS A 88 1.86 -8.95 1.95
N LYS A 89 1.76 -9.35 3.22
CA LYS A 89 1.55 -10.75 3.60
C LYS A 89 0.25 -11.31 3.02
N ASN A 90 -0.79 -10.48 2.95
CA ASN A 90 -2.11 -10.85 2.43
C ASN A 90 -2.30 -10.50 0.95
N LYS A 91 -1.26 -10.05 0.24
CA LYS A 91 -1.29 -9.70 -1.19
C LYS A 91 -2.40 -8.70 -1.54
N VAL A 92 -2.64 -7.71 -0.67
CA VAL A 92 -3.68 -6.69 -0.89
C VAL A 92 -3.38 -5.92 -2.17
N THR A 93 -4.40 -5.76 -3.01
CA THR A 93 -4.32 -5.06 -4.29
C THR A 93 -4.70 -3.58 -4.15
N PRO A 94 -4.39 -2.72 -5.13
CA PRO A 94 -4.77 -1.30 -5.09
C PRO A 94 -6.26 -1.07 -4.85
N VAL A 95 -7.14 -1.87 -5.49
CA VAL A 95 -8.59 -1.78 -5.30
C VAL A 95 -9.05 -2.14 -3.89
N GLY A 96 -8.43 -3.13 -3.25
CA GLY A 96 -8.78 -3.56 -1.89
C GLY A 96 -8.10 -2.77 -0.77
N LEU A 97 -7.24 -1.80 -1.12
CA LEU A 97 -6.44 -1.07 -0.14
C LEU A 97 -7.28 -0.32 0.88
N GLN A 98 -8.31 0.41 0.43
CA GLN A 98 -9.15 1.23 1.32
C GLN A 98 -9.92 0.34 2.31
N ASP A 99 -10.62 -0.68 1.80
CA ASP A 99 -11.44 -1.57 2.62
C ASP A 99 -10.62 -2.28 3.70
N VAL A 100 -9.45 -2.83 3.33
CA VAL A 100 -8.58 -3.52 4.28
C VAL A 100 -7.96 -2.55 5.29
N LEU A 101 -7.62 -1.32 4.88
CA LEU A 101 -7.11 -0.32 5.80
C LEU A 101 -8.16 0.11 6.83
N ASP A 102 -9.39 0.34 6.39
CA ASP A 102 -10.49 0.71 7.29
C ASP A 102 -10.72 -0.39 8.33
N ASP A 103 -10.73 -1.66 7.92
CA ASP A 103 -10.84 -2.80 8.83
C ASP A 103 -9.68 -2.87 9.84
N LEU A 104 -8.43 -2.68 9.38
CA LEU A 104 -7.25 -2.72 10.25
C LEU A 104 -7.22 -1.57 11.27
N LEU A 105 -7.65 -0.37 10.87
CA LEU A 105 -7.68 0.80 11.73
C LEU A 105 -8.83 0.73 12.74
N MET A 106 -10.02 0.28 12.32
CA MET A 106 -11.15 0.05 13.21
C MET A 106 -10.81 -0.95 14.33
N GLN A 107 -10.08 -2.01 14.02
CA GLN A 107 -9.66 -3.00 15.03
C GLN A 107 -8.69 -2.43 16.08
N GLN A 108 -7.91 -1.40 15.75
CA GLN A 108 -7.00 -0.77 16.72
C GLN A 108 -7.73 0.16 17.69
N GLU A 109 -8.83 0.80 17.29
CA GLU A 109 -9.61 1.70 18.15
C GLU A 109 -10.44 0.95 19.19
N MET A 110 -10.91 -0.27 18.89
CA MET A 110 -11.72 -1.08 19.82
C MET A 110 -10.96 -1.69 21.01
N HIS A 111 -9.63 -1.55 21.06
CA HIS A 111 -8.79 -2.11 22.13
C HIS A 111 -8.26 -1.05 23.10
N LEU A 112 -8.81 0.18 23.08
CA LEU A 112 -8.40 1.29 23.95
C LEU A 112 -9.30 1.52 25.18
N ASP A 113 -10.20 0.58 25.51
CA ASP A 113 -11.03 0.60 26.73
C ASP A 113 -10.38 -0.08 27.95
#